data_AF-A0A9D3UEU3-F1
#
_entry.id   AF-A0A9D3UEU3-F1
#
_cell.length_a   1.000
_cell.length_b   1.000
_cell.length_c   1.000
_cell.angle_alpha   90.00
_cell.angle_beta   90.00
_cell.angle_gamma   90.00
#
_symmetry.space_group_name_H-M   'P 1'
#
loop_
_entity.id
_entity.type
_entity.pdbx_description
1 polymer ?
#
loop_
_entity_poly.entity_id
_entity_poly.type
_entity_poly.pdbx_seq_one_letter_code
_entity_poly.pdbx_strand_id
1 'polypeptide(L)'
;MGSNGTFLDNEEAPTFAPSIPVPNVQELVRKDPLQVPQRYVREVEDRPKDTDTSYLSSVIPVIDLSLLLIGNNEELTKLDLACLEWGFFQVVNHGVAKQVSQKMKDAAAEFH
;
A
#
# COMPACT_ATOMS: atom_id res chain seq x y z
N MET A 1 24.31 -53.58 -22.83
CA MET A 1 23.56 -52.41 -23.33
C MET A 1 22.79 -51.83 -22.17
N GLY A 2 23.38 -50.85 -21.49
CA GLY A 2 22.75 -50.09 -20.42
C GLY A 2 23.15 -48.65 -20.64
N SER A 3 22.30 -47.88 -21.31
CA SER A 3 22.47 -46.46 -21.56
C SER A 3 22.08 -45.70 -20.29
N ASN A 4 23.07 -45.16 -19.57
CA ASN A 4 22.86 -44.20 -18.51
C ASN A 4 22.47 -42.86 -19.14
N GLY A 5 21.19 -42.50 -19.07
CA GLY A 5 20.72 -41.16 -19.38
C GLY A 5 21.13 -40.20 -18.26
N THR A 6 22.05 -39.29 -18.56
CA THR A 6 22.32 -38.12 -17.74
C THR A 6 21.19 -37.12 -17.93
N PHE A 7 20.30 -37.02 -16.95
CA PHE A 7 19.40 -35.87 -16.82
C PHE A 7 20.25 -34.67 -16.44
N LEU A 8 20.32 -33.68 -17.33
CA LEU A 8 20.89 -32.37 -17.02
C LEU A 8 19.80 -31.56 -16.33
N ASP A 9 19.86 -31.50 -15.01
CA ASP A 9 19.12 -30.54 -14.21
C ASP A 9 19.72 -29.15 -14.48
N ASN A 10 19.24 -28.48 -15.53
CA ASN A 10 19.40 -27.04 -15.67
C ASN A 10 18.42 -26.36 -14.71
N GLU A 11 18.78 -26.28 -13.43
CA GLU A 11 18.19 -25.29 -12.52
C GLU A 11 18.74 -23.90 -12.88
N GLU A 12 18.17 -23.30 -13.93
CA GLU A 12 18.38 -21.88 -14.21
C GLU A 12 17.60 -21.09 -13.15
N ALA A 13 18.31 -20.60 -12.13
CA ALA A 13 17.75 -19.75 -11.09
C ALA A 13 16.99 -18.57 -11.74
N PRO A 14 15.82 -18.13 -11.21
CA PRO A 14 15.08 -17.04 -11.82
C PRO A 14 15.95 -15.79 -11.88
N THR A 15 16.37 -15.41 -13.08
CA THR A 15 17.15 -14.20 -13.32
C THR A 15 16.20 -13.01 -13.14
N PHE A 16 16.20 -12.41 -11.95
CA PHE A 16 15.49 -11.16 -11.73
C PHE A 16 16.01 -10.12 -12.73
N ALA A 17 15.12 -9.55 -13.53
CA ALA A 17 15.49 -8.50 -14.47
C ALA A 17 16.17 -7.34 -13.71
N PRO A 18 17.27 -6.76 -14.22
CA PRO A 18 17.94 -5.66 -13.56
C PRO A 18 17.00 -4.47 -13.42
N SER A 19 16.86 -3.93 -12.21
CA SER A 19 16.04 -2.74 -11.95
C SER A 19 16.74 -1.50 -12.52
N ILE A 20 15.96 -0.63 -13.16
CA ILE A 20 16.46 0.69 -13.59
C ILE A 20 16.77 1.52 -12.34
N PRO A 21 17.97 2.13 -12.21
CA PRO A 21 18.24 3.06 -11.11
C PRO A 21 17.24 4.22 -11.10
N VAL A 22 16.59 4.44 -9.96
CA VAL A 22 15.64 5.54 -9.76
C VAL A 22 16.27 6.59 -8.84
N PRO A 23 16.37 7.86 -9.26
CA PRO A 23 16.89 8.93 -8.40
C PRO A 23 16.03 9.14 -7.15
N ASN A 24 16.65 9.53 -6.03
CA ASN A 24 15.94 9.88 -4.80
C ASN A 24 15.06 11.13 -5.04
N VAL A 25 13.75 10.98 -4.84
CA VAL A 25 12.78 12.06 -5.08
C VAL A 25 12.91 13.21 -4.08
N GLN A 26 13.29 12.94 -2.82
CA GLN A 26 13.52 13.99 -1.82
C GLN A 26 14.68 14.91 -2.23
N GLU A 27 15.78 14.34 -2.75
CA GLU A 27 16.92 15.11 -3.27
C GLU A 27 16.56 15.92 -4.52
N LEU A 28 15.74 15.36 -5.42
CA LEU A 28 15.24 16.11 -6.58
C LEU A 28 14.45 17.35 -6.14
N VAL A 29 13.56 17.20 -5.16
CA VAL A 29 12.76 18.31 -4.61
C VAL A 29 13.64 19.33 -3.89
N ARG A 30 14.67 18.90 -3.13
CA ARG A 30 15.64 19.79 -2.47
C ARG A 30 16.42 20.65 -3.48
N LYS A 31 16.72 20.09 -4.66
CA LYS A 31 17.48 20.78 -5.71
C LYS A 31 16.63 21.78 -6.49
N ASP A 32 15.45 21.36 -6.95
CA ASP A 32 14.49 22.22 -7.66
C ASP A 32 13.06 21.70 -7.46
N PRO A 33 12.26 22.30 -6.57
CA PRO A 33 10.91 21.83 -6.27
C PRO A 33 9.91 22.12 -7.40
N LEU A 34 10.25 22.98 -8.37
CA LEU A 34 9.35 23.34 -9.47
C LEU A 34 9.51 22.43 -10.69
N GLN A 35 10.57 21.61 -10.71
CA GLN A 35 10.86 20.72 -11.83
C GLN A 35 10.45 19.27 -11.53
N VAL A 36 9.42 18.78 -12.21
CA VAL A 36 9.05 17.36 -12.20
C VAL A 36 9.67 16.66 -13.41
N PRO A 37 10.55 15.65 -13.23
CA PRO A 37 11.10 14.90 -14.35
C PRO A 37 10.02 14.18 -15.15
N GLN A 38 10.18 14.13 -16.48
CA GLN A 38 9.19 13.56 -17.40
C GLN A 38 8.76 12.12 -17.04
N ARG A 39 9.65 11.30 -16.47
CA ARG A 39 9.34 9.93 -16.03
C ARG A 39 8.24 9.85 -14.95
N TYR A 40 8.02 10.92 -14.18
CA TYR A 40 6.98 10.98 -13.14
C TYR A 40 5.69 11.69 -13.62
N VAL A 41 5.71 12.29 -14.82
CA VAL A 41 4.54 12.94 -15.41
C VAL A 41 3.62 11.84 -15.93
N ARG A 42 2.43 11.72 -15.36
CA ARG A 42 1.41 10.76 -15.81
C ARG A 42 0.76 11.21 -17.12
N GLU A 43 0.30 10.23 -17.88
CA GLU A 43 -0.56 10.46 -19.04
C GLU A 43 -1.82 11.20 -18.64
N VAL A 44 -2.41 11.96 -19.58
CA VAL A 44 -3.55 12.85 -19.27
C VAL A 44 -4.73 12.09 -18.67
N GLU A 45 -4.92 10.84 -19.07
CA GLU A 45 -5.99 9.95 -18.60
C GLU A 45 -5.82 9.52 -17.13
N ASP A 46 -4.57 9.41 -16.68
CA ASP A 46 -4.18 8.95 -15.33
C ASP A 46 -3.96 10.09 -14.34
N ARG A 47 -4.10 11.34 -14.80
CA ARG A 47 -3.99 12.51 -13.93
C ARG A 47 -5.21 12.59 -13.02
N PRO A 48 -5.02 13.02 -11.75
CA PRO A 48 -6.15 13.32 -10.88
C PRO A 48 -7.08 14.31 -11.59
N LYS A 49 -8.36 13.97 -11.68
CA LYS A 49 -9.38 14.89 -12.17
C LYS A 49 -9.65 15.91 -11.05
N ASP A 50 -9.87 17.18 -11.42
CA ASP A 50 -10.29 18.25 -10.48
C ASP A 50 -11.74 18.06 -10.01
N THR A 51 -12.07 16.84 -9.60
CA THR A 51 -13.32 16.52 -8.93
C THR A 51 -13.07 16.60 -7.44
N ASP A 52 -13.85 17.42 -6.74
CA ASP A 52 -13.87 17.42 -5.28
C ASP A 52 -14.25 16.02 -4.79
N THR A 53 -13.27 15.27 -4.31
CA THR A 53 -13.42 13.90 -3.81
C THR A 53 -13.42 13.84 -2.29
N SER A 54 -13.49 15.01 -1.63
CA SER A 54 -13.51 15.09 -0.16
C SER A 54 -14.65 14.27 0.46
N TYR A 55 -15.79 14.17 -0.26
CA TYR A 55 -16.92 13.35 0.15
C TYR A 55 -16.58 11.86 0.27
N LEU A 56 -15.64 11.33 -0.53
CA LEU A 56 -15.26 9.90 -0.52
C LEU A 56 -14.75 9.46 0.86
N SER A 57 -14.08 10.34 1.61
CA SER A 57 -13.64 10.04 2.97
C SER A 57 -14.79 9.78 3.94
N SER A 58 -15.97 10.35 3.69
CA SER A 58 -17.17 10.11 4.50
C SER A 58 -17.90 8.84 4.10
N VAL A 59 -17.54 8.24 2.96
CA VAL A 59 -18.18 7.03 2.44
C VAL A 59 -17.39 5.76 2.78
N ILE A 60 -16.07 5.86 3.00
CA ILE A 60 -15.25 4.70 3.38
C ILE A 60 -15.76 4.11 4.71
N PRO A 61 -16.11 2.81 4.77
CA PRO A 61 -16.57 2.18 5.99
C PRO A 61 -15.52 2.28 7.11
N VAL A 62 -15.97 2.59 8.32
CA VAL A 62 -15.12 2.63 9.54
C VAL A 62 -15.56 1.52 10.48
N ILE A 63 -14.67 0.59 10.79
CA ILE A 63 -14.94 -0.58 11.62
C ILE A 63 -14.38 -0.38 13.03
N ASP A 64 -15.23 -0.52 14.04
CA ASP A 64 -14.87 -0.49 15.46
C ASP A 64 -14.50 -1.89 15.95
N LEU A 65 -13.20 -2.15 16.16
CA LEU A 65 -12.75 -3.45 16.64
C LEU A 65 -13.20 -3.77 18.06
N SER A 66 -13.45 -2.76 18.90
CA SER A 66 -13.91 -3.02 20.27
C SER A 66 -15.31 -3.61 20.30
N LEU A 67 -16.18 -3.21 19.36
CA LEU A 67 -17.51 -3.78 19.19
C LEU A 67 -17.46 -5.21 18.66
N LEU A 68 -16.56 -5.49 17.71
CA LEU A 68 -16.33 -6.86 17.22
C LEU A 68 -15.85 -7.79 18.34
N LEU A 69 -14.95 -7.32 19.21
CA LEU A 69 -14.41 -8.10 20.32
C LEU A 69 -15.48 -8.52 21.34
N ILE A 70 -16.54 -7.73 21.49
CA ILE A 70 -17.68 -8.07 22.38
C ILE A 70 -18.81 -8.81 21.63
N GLY A 71 -18.60 -9.20 20.37
CA GLY A 71 -19.56 -9.97 19.59
C GLY A 71 -20.74 -9.15 19.06
N ASN A 72 -20.55 -7.85 18.79
CA ASN A 72 -21.61 -7.02 18.19
C ASN A 72 -21.91 -7.48 16.75
N ASN A 73 -23.15 -7.97 16.53
CA ASN A 73 -23.57 -8.48 15.23
C ASN A 73 -23.71 -7.39 14.16
N GLU A 74 -24.12 -6.16 14.53
CA GLU A 74 -24.26 -5.06 13.57
C GLU A 74 -22.90 -4.66 13.00
N GLU A 75 -21.88 -4.57 13.85
CA GLU A 75 -20.53 -4.26 13.43
C GLU A 75 -19.91 -5.40 12.61
N LEU A 76 -20.26 -6.66 12.92
CA LEU A 76 -19.87 -7.81 12.12
C LEU A 76 -20.49 -7.76 10.71
N THR A 77 -21.79 -7.45 10.60
CA THR A 77 -22.46 -7.27 9.31
C THR A 77 -21.85 -6.10 8.53
N LYS A 78 -21.51 -5.01 9.21
CA LYS A 78 -20.83 -3.87 8.59
C LYS A 78 -19.47 -4.25 8.02
N LEU A 79 -18.69 -5.06 8.74
CA LEU A 79 -17.41 -5.59 8.26
C LEU A 79 -17.61 -6.48 7.03
N ASP A 80 -18.60 -7.37 7.04
CA ASP A 80 -18.92 -8.24 5.90
C ASP A 80 -19.26 -7.41 4.65
N LEU A 81 -20.13 -6.40 4.79
CA LEU A 81 -20.48 -5.48 3.70
C LEU A 81 -19.28 -4.66 3.22
N ALA A 82 -18.43 -4.17 4.13
CA ALA A 82 -17.21 -3.45 3.74
C ALA A 82 -16.24 -4.35 2.95
N CYS A 83 -16.11 -5.62 3.32
CA CYS A 83 -15.32 -6.59 2.56
C CYS A 83 -15.91 -6.85 1.17
N LEU A 84 -17.23 -7.02 1.06
CA LEU A 84 -17.90 -7.37 -0.18
C LEU A 84 -18.01 -6.19 -1.17
N GLU A 85 -18.42 -5.02 -0.69
CA GLU A 85 -18.78 -3.89 -1.54
C GLU A 85 -17.61 -2.92 -1.76
N TRP A 86 -16.72 -2.80 -0.77
CA TRP A 86 -15.62 -1.82 -0.82
C TRP A 86 -14.25 -2.45 -1.08
N GLY A 87 -13.97 -3.61 -0.47
CA GLY A 87 -12.61 -4.16 -0.42
C GLY A 87 -11.61 -3.29 0.36
N PHE A 88 -12.10 -2.23 1.02
CA PHE A 88 -11.31 -1.29 1.81
C PHE A 88 -12.16 -0.67 2.92
N PHE A 89 -11.58 -0.51 4.10
CA PHE A 89 -12.21 0.12 5.26
C PHE A 89 -11.16 0.63 6.22
N GLN A 90 -11.54 1.57 7.08
CA GLN A 90 -10.73 2.05 8.18
C GLN A 90 -11.06 1.28 9.45
N VAL A 91 -10.12 1.24 10.39
CA VAL A 91 -10.32 0.60 11.69
C VAL A 91 -10.09 1.60 12.83
N VAL A 92 -10.97 1.58 13.82
CA VAL A 92 -10.86 2.37 15.05
C VAL A 92 -10.96 1.46 16.27
N ASN A 93 -10.56 1.98 17.43
CA ASN A 93 -10.54 1.22 18.69
C ASN A 93 -9.81 -0.13 18.57
N HIS A 94 -8.77 -0.17 17.71
CA HIS A 94 -7.99 -1.34 17.35
C HIS A 94 -7.02 -1.85 18.45
N GLY A 95 -7.09 -1.31 19.67
CA GLY A 95 -6.25 -1.72 20.80
C GLY A 95 -4.78 -1.27 20.76
N VAL A 96 -4.22 -0.95 19.59
CA VAL A 96 -2.86 -0.39 19.49
C VAL A 96 -2.77 0.97 20.19
N ALA A 97 -1.85 1.09 21.14
CA ALA A 97 -1.63 2.32 21.88
C ALA A 97 -1.16 3.46 20.96
N LYS A 98 -1.76 4.65 21.10
CA LYS A 98 -1.44 5.84 20.30
C LYS A 98 0.05 6.17 20.27
N GLN A 99 0.75 5.95 21.39
CA GLN A 99 2.20 6.17 21.51
C GLN A 99 3.01 5.29 20.56
N VAL A 100 2.57 4.05 20.29
CA VAL A 100 3.26 3.14 19.35
C VAL A 100 3.11 3.66 17.93
N SER A 101 1.89 4.02 17.52
CA SER A 101 1.64 4.61 16.20
C SER A 101 2.39 5.94 16.01
N GLN A 102 2.50 6.75 17.06
CA GLN A 102 3.27 8.00 17.00
C GLN A 102 4.77 7.73 16.84
N LYS A 103 5.35 6.86 17.68
CA LYS A 103 6.77 6.49 17.57
C LYS A 103 7.13 5.90 16.21
N MET A 104 6.23 5.12 15.61
CA MET A 104 6.41 4.59 14.26
C MET A 104 6.50 5.72 13.23
N LYS A 105 5.63 6.73 13.31
CA LYS A 105 5.66 7.90 12.43
C LYS A 105 6.95 8.70 12.63
N ASP A 106 7.35 8.93 13.88
CA ASP A 106 8.55 9.70 14.22
C ASP A 106 9.81 8.99 13.70
N ALA A 107 9.93 7.68 13.92
CA ALA A 107 11.07 6.89 13.43
C ALA A 107 11.15 6.86 11.90
N ALA A 108 10.01 6.74 11.21
CA ALA A 108 9.98 6.80 9.74
C ALA A 108 10.41 8.18 9.23
N ALA A 109 10.00 9.26 9.90
CA ALA A 109 10.39 10.62 9.56
C ALA A 109 11.87 10.92 9.86
N GLU A 110 12.46 10.29 10.88
CA GLU A 110 13.89 10.42 11.20
C GLU A 110 14.77 9.65 10.20
N PHE A 111 14.28 8.53 9.67
CA PHE A 111 15.03 7.69 8.74
C PHE A 111 15.13 8.27 7.32
N HIS A 112 14.12 9.01 6.87
CA HIS A 112 13.98 9.55 5.51
C HIS A 112 14.38 11.02 5.40
#